data_AF-A0A349YJU4-F1
#
_entry.id   AF-A0A349YJU4-F1
#
_cell.length_a   1.000
_cell.length_b   1.000
_cell.length_c   1.000
_cell.angle_alpha   90.00
_cell.angle_beta   90.00
_cell.angle_gamma   90.00
#
_symmetry.space_group_name_H-M   'P 1'
#
loop_
_entity.id
_entity.type
_entity.pdbx_description
1 polymer ?
#
loop_
_entity_poly.entity_id
_entity_poly.type
_entity_poly.pdbx_seq_one_letter_code
_entity_poly.pdbx_strand_id
1 'polypeptide(L)'
;MEKYASIDEYINSQLFNTEQLEQIKVGFRHNIDVTKYAIPTLSYKQMEQGRIALEHGVNISKYLELDPDILEQIRLAAEDRANVSLDEFLTGRYNADQLEQIRLGKKHWANVYEYADSRFNAKQMRELRLGLEKEININLYNYHDYDWRAMKEIRLGIEEGLNVYRYMSPEFNYEQMHEIRIGLKENLDIHKYAYKSFSAEQMYEIRLALESNLDVDLLAKGRYNAKQMREIRLGLMDKVDVKQYLSSKLSWLQMYIIRNLLLDGYDVSDFL
;
A
#
# COMPACT_ATOMS: atom_id res chain seq x y z
N MET A 1 -42.80 13.18 14.00
CA MET A 1 -42.98 12.24 12.89
C MET A 1 -44.02 11.23 13.31
N GLU A 2 -45.05 11.03 12.49
CA GLU A 2 -46.04 9.97 12.69
C GLU A 2 -45.31 8.62 12.70
N LYS A 3 -45.63 7.78 13.68
CA LYS A 3 -45.00 6.47 13.83
C LYS A 3 -45.78 5.49 12.95
N TYR A 4 -45.26 5.19 11.76
CA TYR A 4 -45.87 4.20 10.89
C TYR A 4 -45.83 2.82 11.57
N ALA A 5 -46.99 2.19 11.70
CA ALA A 5 -47.21 0.93 12.42
C ALA A 5 -47.16 -0.30 11.51
N SER A 6 -47.26 -0.13 10.19
CA SER A 6 -47.23 -1.22 9.22
C SER A 6 -46.50 -0.85 7.93
N ILE A 7 -46.07 -1.88 7.18
CA ILE A 7 -45.45 -1.73 5.86
C ILE A 7 -46.35 -1.00 4.86
N ASP A 8 -47.67 -1.21 4.93
CA ASP A 8 -48.65 -0.60 4.02
C ASP A 8 -48.72 0.91 4.22
N GLU A 9 -48.53 1.40 5.44
CA GLU A 9 -48.49 2.84 5.71
C GLU A 9 -47.26 3.50 5.08
N TYR A 10 -46.10 2.84 5.09
CA TYR A 10 -44.90 3.31 4.41
C TYR A 10 -45.10 3.34 2.88
N ILE A 11 -45.72 2.30 2.30
CA ILE A 11 -46.02 2.23 0.87
C ILE A 11 -47.01 3.34 0.46
N ASN A 12 -48.10 3.48 1.23
CA ASN A 12 -49.16 4.46 0.94
C ASN A 12 -48.70 5.91 1.13
N SER A 13 -47.64 6.15 1.91
CA SER A 13 -47.09 7.50 2.09
C SER A 13 -46.56 8.14 0.81
N GLN A 14 -46.13 7.32 -0.17
CA GLN A 14 -45.44 7.75 -1.39
C GLN A 14 -44.18 8.61 -1.14
N LEU A 15 -43.65 8.61 0.09
CA LEU A 15 -42.46 9.36 0.47
C LEU A 15 -41.16 8.61 0.17
N PHE A 16 -41.25 7.31 -0.08
CA PHE A 16 -40.12 6.41 -0.28
C PHE A 16 -40.11 5.86 -1.70
N ASN A 17 -38.93 5.81 -2.30
CA ASN A 17 -38.71 5.14 -3.58
C ASN A 17 -38.65 3.61 -3.42
N THR A 18 -38.59 2.90 -4.54
CA THR A 18 -38.57 1.43 -4.56
C THR A 18 -37.42 0.84 -3.74
N GLU A 19 -36.20 1.37 -3.85
CA GLU A 19 -35.02 0.84 -3.16
C GLU A 19 -35.10 1.06 -1.64
N GLN A 20 -35.56 2.23 -1.20
CA GLN A 20 -35.82 2.54 0.20
C GLN A 20 -36.92 1.64 0.78
N LEU A 21 -38.01 1.43 0.02
CA LEU A 21 -39.08 0.52 0.42
C LEU A 21 -38.55 -0.90 0.59
N GLU A 22 -37.71 -1.41 -0.31
CA GLU A 22 -37.10 -2.74 -0.14
C GLU A 22 -36.34 -2.88 1.18
N GLN A 23 -35.57 -1.87 1.58
CA GLN A 23 -34.90 -1.87 2.90
C GLN A 23 -35.92 -1.90 4.05
N ILE A 24 -37.03 -1.18 3.95
CA ILE A 24 -38.13 -1.23 4.93
C ILE A 24 -38.74 -2.64 4.98
N LYS A 25 -39.00 -3.27 3.83
CA LYS A 25 -39.56 -4.64 3.76
C LYS A 25 -38.64 -5.66 4.41
N VAL A 26 -37.33 -5.57 4.18
CA VAL A 26 -36.35 -6.43 4.85
C VAL A 26 -36.41 -6.22 6.37
N GLY A 27 -36.48 -4.98 6.85
CA GLY A 27 -36.56 -4.70 8.28
C GLY A 27 -37.78 -5.30 8.97
N PHE A 28 -38.96 -5.20 8.37
CA PHE A 28 -40.16 -5.88 8.87
C PHE A 28 -39.99 -7.40 8.90
N ARG A 29 -39.42 -8.01 7.84
CA ARG A 29 -39.16 -9.46 7.79
C ARG A 29 -38.22 -9.94 8.89
N HIS A 30 -37.23 -9.12 9.24
CA HIS A 30 -36.22 -9.44 10.27
C HIS A 30 -36.60 -8.92 11.67
N ASN A 31 -37.82 -8.39 11.85
CA ASN A 31 -38.33 -7.85 13.11
C ASN A 31 -37.45 -6.73 13.72
N ILE A 32 -36.95 -5.84 12.85
CA ILE A 32 -36.15 -4.67 13.21
C ILE A 32 -37.05 -3.46 13.44
N ASP A 33 -36.69 -2.56 14.36
CA ASP A 33 -37.34 -1.27 14.51
C ASP A 33 -37.06 -0.35 13.30
N VAL A 34 -37.92 -0.46 12.28
CA VAL A 34 -37.86 0.29 11.02
C VAL A 34 -37.84 1.81 11.26
N THR A 35 -38.44 2.28 12.35
CA THR A 35 -38.52 3.72 12.67
C THR A 35 -37.15 4.35 12.95
N LYS A 36 -36.13 3.53 13.21
CA LYS A 36 -34.76 3.97 13.45
C LYS A 36 -33.97 4.34 12.21
N TYR A 37 -34.39 3.86 11.03
CA TYR A 37 -33.65 4.09 9.78
C TYR A 37 -34.54 4.50 8.59
N ALA A 38 -35.85 4.29 8.63
CA ALA A 38 -36.77 4.66 7.56
C ALA A 38 -37.09 6.15 7.54
N ILE A 39 -36.16 6.94 7.00
CA ILE A 39 -36.26 8.39 6.87
C ILE A 39 -36.28 8.72 5.37
N PRO A 40 -37.34 9.38 4.85
CA PRO A 40 -37.52 9.62 3.41
C PRO A 40 -36.34 10.33 2.71
N THR A 41 -35.63 11.19 3.44
CA THR A 41 -34.51 11.97 2.92
C THR A 41 -33.20 11.18 2.80
N LEU A 42 -33.11 10.01 3.42
CA LEU A 42 -31.91 9.17 3.35
C LEU A 42 -31.86 8.36 2.06
N SER A 43 -30.66 8.15 1.50
CA SER A 43 -30.47 7.18 0.43
C SER A 43 -30.76 5.75 0.89
N TYR A 44 -31.07 4.85 -0.05
CA TYR A 44 -31.25 3.44 0.29
C TYR A 44 -30.00 2.82 0.94
N LYS A 45 -28.79 3.28 0.58
CA LYS A 45 -27.53 2.81 1.16
C LYS A 45 -27.39 3.23 2.63
N GLN A 46 -27.78 4.46 2.98
CA GLN A 46 -27.82 4.92 4.37
C GLN A 46 -28.83 4.10 5.18
N MET A 47 -30.02 3.87 4.61
CA MET A 47 -31.04 3.00 5.20
C MET A 47 -30.56 1.56 5.38
N GLU A 48 -29.85 1.02 4.40
CA GLU A 48 -29.26 -0.31 4.42
C GLU A 48 -28.23 -0.45 5.55
N GLN A 49 -27.29 0.49 5.69
CA GLN A 49 -26.32 0.47 6.80
C GLN A 49 -27.01 0.57 8.16
N GLY A 50 -28.03 1.44 8.29
CA GLY A 50 -28.84 1.55 9.50
C GLY A 50 -29.56 0.25 9.85
N ARG A 51 -30.17 -0.41 8.86
CA ARG A 51 -30.83 -1.71 9.00
C ARG A 51 -29.84 -2.79 9.45
N ILE A 52 -28.73 -2.97 8.75
CA ILE A 52 -27.74 -4.02 9.07
C ILE A 52 -27.14 -3.78 10.46
N ALA A 53 -26.87 -2.54 10.85
CA ALA A 53 -26.41 -2.23 12.19
C ALA A 53 -27.40 -2.72 13.26
N LEU A 54 -28.70 -2.46 13.06
CA LEU A 54 -29.74 -2.92 13.99
C LEU A 54 -29.89 -4.45 13.99
N GLU A 55 -29.67 -5.14 12.86
CA GLU A 55 -29.61 -6.63 12.81
C GLU A 55 -28.52 -7.18 13.72
N HIS A 56 -27.39 -6.48 13.81
CA HIS A 56 -26.28 -6.82 14.70
C HIS A 56 -26.43 -6.22 16.11
N GLY A 57 -27.59 -5.67 16.45
CA GLY A 57 -27.88 -5.13 17.78
C GLY A 57 -27.26 -3.75 18.06
N VAL A 58 -26.78 -3.06 17.03
CA VAL A 58 -26.16 -1.74 17.13
C VAL A 58 -27.13 -0.67 16.63
N ASN A 59 -27.22 0.44 17.36
CA ASN A 59 -27.97 1.60 16.91
C ASN A 59 -27.04 2.72 16.41
N ILE A 60 -27.02 2.94 15.09
CA ILE A 60 -26.29 4.04 14.44
C ILE A 60 -27.20 5.18 13.97
N SER A 61 -28.45 5.26 14.47
CA SER A 61 -29.46 6.22 13.97
C SER A 61 -28.98 7.67 14.00
N LYS A 62 -28.11 8.04 14.95
CA LYS A 62 -27.56 9.39 15.09
C LYS A 62 -26.60 9.81 13.96
N TYR A 63 -26.12 8.86 13.16
CA TYR A 63 -25.13 9.12 12.10
C TYR A 63 -25.71 9.00 10.69
N LEU A 64 -26.96 8.56 10.53
CA LEU A 64 -27.49 8.09 9.23
C LEU A 64 -27.39 9.11 8.08
N GLU A 65 -27.28 10.40 8.38
CA GLU A 65 -27.09 11.45 7.37
C GLU A 65 -25.66 11.51 6.81
N LEU A 66 -24.70 10.81 7.42
CA LEU A 66 -23.32 10.70 6.92
C LEU A 66 -23.25 9.86 5.64
N ASP A 67 -22.11 9.98 4.96
CA ASP A 67 -21.78 9.19 3.78
C ASP A 67 -21.91 7.67 4.06
N PRO A 68 -22.49 6.88 3.14
CA PRO A 68 -22.67 5.43 3.33
C PRO A 68 -21.40 4.65 3.68
N ASP A 69 -20.26 5.04 3.12
CA ASP A 69 -18.99 4.33 3.34
C ASP A 69 -18.45 4.66 4.75
N ILE A 70 -18.72 5.87 5.25
CA ILE A 70 -18.47 6.25 6.66
C ILE A 70 -19.41 5.48 7.60
N LEU A 71 -20.69 5.34 7.24
CA LEU A 71 -21.66 4.55 8.01
C LEU A 71 -21.22 3.09 8.13
N GLU A 72 -20.68 2.51 7.07
CA GLU A 72 -20.11 1.18 7.11
C GLU A 72 -19.00 1.07 8.16
N GLN A 73 -18.07 2.03 8.23
CA GLN A 73 -17.01 2.00 9.25
C GLN A 73 -17.55 2.18 10.67
N ILE A 74 -18.57 3.02 10.87
CA ILE A 74 -19.22 3.19 12.18
C ILE A 74 -19.91 1.88 12.61
N ARG A 75 -20.62 1.24 11.67
CA ARG A 75 -21.27 -0.05 11.90
C ARG A 75 -20.24 -1.13 12.28
N LEU A 76 -19.19 -1.29 11.47
CA LEU A 76 -18.12 -2.26 11.73
C LEU A 76 -17.41 -1.98 13.06
N ALA A 77 -17.18 -0.71 13.40
CA ALA A 77 -16.60 -0.33 14.68
C ALA A 77 -17.48 -0.74 15.87
N ALA A 78 -18.80 -0.60 15.75
CA ALA A 78 -19.71 -1.00 16.81
C ALA A 78 -19.89 -2.53 16.94
N GLU A 79 -19.67 -3.28 15.85
CA GLU A 79 -19.64 -4.75 15.85
C GLU A 79 -18.36 -5.31 16.51
N ASP A 80 -17.24 -4.59 16.42
CA ASP A 80 -15.91 -5.03 16.88
C ASP A 80 -15.70 -5.06 18.42
N ARG A 81 -16.77 -5.23 19.23
CA ARG A 81 -16.84 -5.14 20.71
C ARG A 81 -16.70 -3.70 21.25
N ALA A 82 -17.12 -3.51 22.52
CA ALA A 82 -17.05 -2.23 23.21
C ALA A 82 -15.61 -1.69 23.22
N ASN A 83 -15.43 -0.44 22.76
CA ASN A 83 -14.19 0.39 22.75
C ASN A 83 -13.56 0.70 21.37
N VAL A 84 -14.27 0.51 20.25
CA VAL A 84 -13.78 0.90 18.89
C VAL A 84 -14.49 2.15 18.34
N SER A 85 -15.21 2.92 19.19
CA SER A 85 -15.94 4.12 18.76
C SER A 85 -15.07 5.09 17.95
N LEU A 86 -15.66 5.62 16.86
CA LEU A 86 -15.01 6.56 15.94
C LEU A 86 -15.45 8.01 16.17
N ASP A 87 -16.28 8.31 17.18
CA ASP A 87 -16.96 9.61 17.35
C ASP A 87 -16.01 10.81 17.27
N GLU A 88 -14.85 10.70 17.90
CA GLU A 88 -13.82 11.74 17.92
C GLU A 88 -13.16 12.00 16.55
N PHE A 89 -13.27 11.06 15.61
CA PHE A 89 -12.71 11.14 14.25
C PHE A 89 -13.77 11.49 13.19
N LEU A 90 -15.06 11.54 13.54
CA LEU A 90 -16.15 11.95 12.64
C LEU A 90 -16.22 13.48 12.47
N THR A 91 -15.08 14.12 12.26
CA THR A 91 -14.94 15.59 12.12
C THR A 91 -15.18 16.09 10.69
N GLY A 92 -15.43 15.18 9.74
CA GLY A 92 -15.47 15.48 8.30
C GLY A 92 -14.10 15.63 7.64
N ARG A 93 -13.00 15.45 8.38
CA ARG A 93 -11.63 15.51 7.85
C ARG A 93 -11.09 14.18 7.33
N TYR A 94 -11.70 13.07 7.75
CA TYR A 94 -11.31 11.72 7.37
C TYR A 94 -12.32 11.12 6.41
N ASN A 95 -11.84 10.44 5.37
CA ASN A 95 -12.67 9.60 4.50
C ASN A 95 -12.86 8.20 5.10
N ALA A 96 -13.71 7.38 4.46
CA ALA A 96 -14.01 6.03 4.92
C ALA A 96 -12.76 5.14 5.04
N ASP A 97 -11.83 5.17 4.08
CA ASP A 97 -10.60 4.36 4.12
C ASP A 97 -9.67 4.77 5.28
N GLN A 98 -9.59 6.07 5.60
CA GLN A 98 -8.81 6.55 6.75
C GLN A 98 -9.48 6.14 8.07
N LEU A 99 -10.82 6.23 8.15
CA LEU A 99 -11.59 5.75 9.30
C LEU A 99 -11.48 4.23 9.47
N GLU A 100 -11.37 3.47 8.38
CA GLU A 100 -11.07 2.04 8.42
C GLU A 100 -9.73 1.80 9.11
N GLN A 101 -8.67 2.53 8.75
CA GLN A 101 -7.38 2.36 9.41
C GLN A 101 -7.44 2.76 10.89
N ILE A 102 -8.19 3.80 11.26
CA ILE A 102 -8.39 4.17 12.67
C ILE A 102 -9.15 3.06 13.42
N ARG A 103 -10.23 2.54 12.84
CA ARG A 103 -11.01 1.42 13.39
C ARG A 103 -10.13 0.20 13.63
N LEU A 104 -9.33 -0.19 12.63
CA LEU A 104 -8.41 -1.33 12.74
C LEU A 104 -7.36 -1.09 13.82
N GLY A 105 -6.80 0.12 13.93
CA GLY A 105 -5.84 0.44 14.99
C GLY A 105 -6.45 0.30 16.38
N LYS A 106 -7.65 0.85 16.60
CA LYS A 106 -8.39 0.65 17.88
C LYS A 106 -8.66 -0.83 18.15
N LYS A 107 -9.11 -1.58 17.14
CA LYS A 107 -9.36 -3.03 17.24
C LYS A 107 -8.13 -3.84 17.65
N HIS A 108 -6.95 -3.43 17.16
CA HIS A 108 -5.67 -4.08 17.45
C HIS A 108 -4.86 -3.37 18.55
N TRP A 109 -5.49 -2.48 19.33
CA TRP A 109 -4.88 -1.77 20.45
C TRP A 109 -3.67 -0.88 20.09
N ALA A 110 -3.54 -0.48 18.82
CA ALA A 110 -2.57 0.51 18.39
C ALA A 110 -3.00 1.91 18.86
N ASN A 111 -2.02 2.74 19.26
CA ASN A 111 -2.28 4.12 19.66
C ASN A 111 -2.66 4.97 18.43
N VAL A 112 -3.95 5.07 18.16
CA VAL A 112 -4.46 5.76 16.97
C VAL A 112 -4.07 7.23 16.89
N TYR A 113 -3.84 7.90 18.02
CA TYR A 113 -3.47 9.31 18.03
C TYR A 113 -2.06 9.58 17.48
N GLU A 114 -1.22 8.55 17.32
CA GLU A 114 0.12 8.72 16.75
C GLU A 114 0.12 8.75 15.21
N TYR A 115 -0.93 8.25 14.56
CA TYR A 115 -1.01 8.18 13.09
C TYR A 115 -2.31 8.68 12.48
N ALA A 116 -3.34 8.93 13.27
CA ALA A 116 -4.57 9.57 12.82
C ALA A 116 -4.32 11.05 12.52
N ASP A 117 -3.89 11.32 11.29
CA ASP A 117 -3.69 12.64 10.72
C ASP A 117 -4.33 12.66 9.33
N SER A 118 -5.31 13.54 9.12
CA SER A 118 -6.05 13.63 7.86
C SER A 118 -5.19 14.00 6.65
N ARG A 119 -3.95 14.47 6.87
CA ARG A 119 -2.97 14.74 5.81
C ARG A 119 -2.35 13.46 5.23
N PHE A 120 -2.34 12.36 5.98
CA PHE A 120 -1.94 11.05 5.46
C PHE A 120 -3.09 10.41 4.70
N ASN A 121 -2.83 9.86 3.51
CA ASN A 121 -3.82 8.98 2.88
C ASN A 121 -3.94 7.64 3.64
N ALA A 122 -5.01 6.89 3.37
CA ALA A 122 -5.26 5.62 4.06
C ALA A 122 -4.13 4.59 3.92
N LYS A 123 -3.36 4.59 2.82
CA LYS A 123 -2.22 3.67 2.66
C LYS A 123 -1.03 4.08 3.54
N GLN A 124 -0.77 5.37 3.71
CA GLN A 124 0.23 5.86 4.68
C GLN A 124 -0.21 5.51 6.10
N MET A 125 -1.46 5.79 6.47
CA MET A 125 -2.02 5.42 7.78
C MET A 125 -1.94 3.91 8.05
N ARG A 126 -2.13 3.08 7.02
CA ARG A 126 -1.96 1.62 7.10
C ARG A 126 -0.53 1.23 7.49
N GLU A 127 0.50 1.80 6.85
CA GLU A 127 1.89 1.45 7.18
C GLU A 127 2.31 1.93 8.57
N LEU A 128 1.75 3.07 9.04
CA LEU A 128 1.95 3.55 10.40
C LEU A 128 1.25 2.63 11.42
N ARG A 129 -0.02 2.27 11.18
CA ARG A 129 -0.78 1.31 12.00
C ARG A 129 -0.03 -0.02 12.12
N LEU A 130 0.40 -0.60 10.99
CA LEU A 130 1.14 -1.87 10.97
C LEU A 130 2.47 -1.79 11.73
N GLY A 131 3.13 -0.63 11.72
CA GLY A 131 4.31 -0.39 12.55
C GLY A 131 3.99 -0.43 14.03
N LEU A 132 2.97 0.31 14.46
CA LEU A 132 2.54 0.35 15.87
C LEU A 132 2.08 -1.03 16.38
N GLU A 133 1.35 -1.79 15.57
CA GLU A 133 0.92 -3.16 15.91
C GLU A 133 2.10 -4.14 16.11
N LYS A 134 3.28 -3.78 15.59
CA LYS A 134 4.54 -4.52 15.76
C LYS A 134 5.53 -3.83 16.70
N GLU A 135 5.07 -2.84 17.47
CA GLU A 135 5.89 -2.08 18.42
C GLU A 135 7.08 -1.35 17.76
N ILE A 136 6.94 -0.98 16.48
CA ILE A 136 7.95 -0.22 15.74
C ILE A 136 7.80 1.28 16.02
N ASN A 137 8.92 1.97 16.25
CA ASN A 137 8.95 3.41 16.35
C ASN A 137 8.65 4.07 14.99
N ILE A 138 7.39 4.45 14.77
CA ILE A 138 6.93 5.06 13.53
C ILE A 138 7.48 6.46 13.27
N ASN A 139 8.06 7.15 14.28
CA ASN A 139 8.68 8.47 14.11
C ASN A 139 9.88 8.46 13.14
N LEU A 140 10.38 7.28 12.81
CA LEU A 140 11.42 7.11 11.79
C LEU A 140 10.87 7.32 10.37
N TYR A 141 9.57 7.14 10.13
CA TYR A 141 9.01 7.17 8.79
C TYR A 141 7.62 7.81 8.67
N ASN A 142 7.08 8.41 9.73
CA ASN A 142 5.81 9.16 9.71
C ASN A 142 5.95 10.57 9.10
N TYR A 143 6.67 10.68 7.99
CA TYR A 143 6.84 11.93 7.26
C TYR A 143 5.86 12.02 6.10
N HIS A 144 5.17 13.15 5.98
CA HIS A 144 4.18 13.40 4.91
C HIS A 144 4.78 13.32 3.50
N ASP A 145 6.08 13.57 3.36
CA ASP A 145 6.80 13.51 2.08
C ASP A 145 7.08 12.07 1.62
N TYR A 146 7.01 11.08 2.51
CA TYR A 146 7.08 9.69 2.10
C TYR A 146 5.74 9.21 1.56
N ASP A 147 5.74 8.67 0.34
CA ASP A 147 4.64 7.84 -0.10
C ASP A 147 4.56 6.54 0.71
N TRP A 148 3.41 5.87 0.67
CA TRP A 148 3.17 4.65 1.43
C TRP A 148 4.12 3.49 1.05
N ARG A 149 4.69 3.47 -0.17
CA ARG A 149 5.64 2.44 -0.59
C ARG A 149 7.00 2.68 0.06
N ALA A 150 7.45 3.93 0.15
CA ALA A 150 8.66 4.27 0.90
C ALA A 150 8.49 3.92 2.40
N MET A 151 7.35 4.28 3.01
CA MET A 151 7.03 3.90 4.39
C MET A 151 7.05 2.38 4.58
N LYS A 152 6.51 1.63 3.62
CA LYS A 152 6.50 0.16 3.63
C LYS A 152 7.92 -0.42 3.59
N GLU A 153 8.81 0.06 2.72
CA GLU A 153 10.19 -0.45 2.65
C GLU A 153 10.98 -0.11 3.93
N ILE A 154 10.74 1.05 4.56
CA ILE A 154 11.35 1.38 5.86
C ILE A 154 10.80 0.46 6.95
N ARG A 155 9.48 0.30 7.06
CA ARG A 155 8.84 -0.61 8.04
C ARG A 155 9.38 -2.04 7.90
N LEU A 156 9.41 -2.58 6.68
CA LEU A 156 9.91 -3.94 6.43
C LEU A 156 11.38 -4.10 6.81
N GLY A 157 12.23 -3.10 6.56
CA GLY A 157 13.62 -3.17 6.99
C GLY A 157 13.78 -3.18 8.50
N ILE A 158 12.97 -2.42 9.23
CA ILE A 158 12.96 -2.46 10.70
C ILE A 158 12.50 -3.84 11.21
N GLU A 159 11.45 -4.40 10.62
CA GLU A 159 10.95 -5.75 10.95
C GLU A 159 12.00 -6.84 10.70
N GLU A 160 12.79 -6.69 9.63
CA GLU A 160 13.88 -7.59 9.27
C GLU A 160 15.17 -7.33 10.09
N GLY A 161 15.17 -6.36 11.01
CA GLY A 161 16.34 -6.02 11.84
C GLY A 161 17.47 -5.32 11.07
N LEU A 162 17.17 -4.72 9.92
CA LEU A 162 18.13 -4.06 9.03
C LEU A 162 18.42 -2.63 9.48
N ASN A 163 19.63 -2.14 9.14
CA ASN A 163 19.99 -0.75 9.37
C ASN A 163 19.33 0.17 8.33
N VAL A 164 18.11 0.62 8.61
CA VAL A 164 17.31 1.44 7.68
C VAL A 164 17.89 2.83 7.40
N TYR A 165 18.75 3.38 8.28
CA TYR A 165 19.44 4.66 8.08
C TYR A 165 20.30 4.69 6.80
N ARG A 166 20.62 3.51 6.26
CA ARG A 166 21.36 3.33 5.02
C ARG A 166 20.56 3.70 3.77
N TYR A 167 19.23 3.67 3.83
CA TYR A 167 18.37 3.88 2.66
C TYR A 167 17.10 4.68 2.91
N MET A 168 16.74 5.01 4.16
CA MET A 168 15.59 5.88 4.49
C MET A 168 15.80 7.35 4.11
N SER A 169 16.39 7.63 2.94
CA SER A 169 16.58 8.98 2.42
C SER A 169 15.44 9.32 1.46
N PRO A 170 14.83 10.52 1.52
CA PRO A 170 13.89 10.96 0.51
C PRO A 170 14.51 11.12 -0.89
N GLU A 171 15.85 11.06 -1.01
CA GLU A 171 16.53 11.03 -2.31
C GLU A 171 16.41 9.68 -3.03
N PHE A 172 16.07 8.60 -2.33
CA PHE A 172 15.77 7.31 -2.93
C PHE A 172 14.26 7.18 -3.17
N ASN A 173 13.87 6.75 -4.36
CA ASN A 173 12.50 6.30 -4.58
C ASN A 173 12.27 4.92 -3.94
N TYR A 174 11.00 4.49 -3.82
CA TYR A 174 10.67 3.23 -3.15
C TYR A 174 11.28 1.99 -3.82
N GLU A 175 11.53 2.02 -5.14
CA GLU A 175 12.14 0.89 -5.87
C GLU A 175 13.63 0.80 -5.58
N GLN A 176 14.33 1.94 -5.47
CA GLN A 176 15.71 1.98 -5.00
C GLN A 176 15.82 1.51 -3.53
N MET A 177 14.91 1.97 -2.67
CA MET A 177 14.83 1.51 -1.28
C MET A 177 14.63 -0.01 -1.21
N HIS A 178 13.78 -0.56 -2.09
CA HIS A 178 13.55 -1.99 -2.20
C HIS A 178 14.84 -2.74 -2.51
N GLU A 179 15.56 -2.35 -3.57
CA GLU A 179 16.82 -3.01 -3.95
C GLU A 179 17.89 -2.92 -2.86
N ILE A 180 18.00 -1.78 -2.16
CA ILE A 180 18.94 -1.63 -1.04
C ILE A 180 18.52 -2.52 0.14
N ARG A 181 17.22 -2.58 0.47
CA ARG A 181 16.70 -3.45 1.54
C ARG A 181 16.99 -4.92 1.26
N ILE A 182 16.72 -5.39 0.04
CA ILE A 182 17.02 -6.78 -0.35
C ILE A 182 18.52 -7.07 -0.23
N GLY A 183 19.40 -6.17 -0.71
CA GLY A 183 20.84 -6.41 -0.54
C GLY A 183 21.31 -6.41 0.91
N LEU A 184 20.74 -5.56 1.78
CA LEU A 184 21.01 -5.62 3.22
C LEU A 184 20.55 -6.96 3.83
N LYS A 185 19.37 -7.44 3.43
CA LYS A 185 18.81 -8.72 3.88
C LYS A 185 19.68 -9.92 3.47
N GLU A 186 20.21 -9.90 2.26
CA GLU A 186 21.11 -10.93 1.73
C GLU A 186 22.58 -10.70 2.13
N ASN A 187 22.85 -9.75 3.04
CA ASN A 187 24.19 -9.42 3.55
C ASN A 187 25.21 -9.04 2.46
N LEU A 188 24.75 -8.34 1.41
CA LEU A 188 25.56 -7.86 0.30
C LEU A 188 26.18 -6.49 0.61
N ASP A 189 27.29 -6.16 -0.05
CA ASP A 189 27.92 -4.84 0.06
C ASP A 189 27.12 -3.79 -0.73
N ILE A 190 26.14 -3.19 -0.05
CA ILE A 190 25.31 -2.13 -0.63
C ILE A 190 26.09 -0.88 -1.02
N HIS A 191 27.32 -0.67 -0.52
CA HIS A 191 28.14 0.47 -0.93
C HIS A 191 28.51 0.41 -2.41
N LYS A 192 28.40 -0.76 -3.06
CA LYS A 192 28.66 -0.89 -4.49
C LYS A 192 27.56 -0.28 -5.37
N TYR A 193 26.34 -0.12 -4.85
CA TYR A 193 25.20 0.27 -5.70
C TYR A 193 24.15 1.18 -5.06
N ALA A 194 24.19 1.42 -3.75
CA ALA A 194 23.25 2.32 -3.06
C ALA A 194 23.58 3.80 -3.33
N TYR A 195 23.53 4.20 -4.59
CA TYR A 195 23.79 5.57 -5.06
C TYR A 195 22.57 6.10 -5.78
N LYS A 196 22.14 7.32 -5.46
CA LYS A 196 20.96 7.96 -6.10
C LYS A 196 21.06 8.11 -7.62
N SER A 197 22.29 8.12 -8.15
CA SER A 197 22.54 8.20 -9.59
C SER A 197 22.21 6.91 -10.33
N PHE A 198 22.07 5.78 -9.63
CA PHE A 198 21.62 4.53 -10.23
C PHE A 198 20.10 4.43 -10.17
N SER A 199 19.46 4.08 -11.28
CA SER A 199 18.05 3.68 -11.26
C SER A 199 17.86 2.39 -10.47
N ALA A 200 16.62 2.09 -10.05
CA ALA A 200 16.32 0.84 -9.37
C ALA A 200 16.70 -0.38 -10.21
N GLU A 201 16.53 -0.34 -11.53
CA GLU A 201 16.93 -1.42 -12.43
C GLU A 201 18.46 -1.58 -12.53
N GLN A 202 19.23 -0.48 -12.44
CA GLN A 202 20.69 -0.58 -12.35
C GLN A 202 21.12 -1.19 -11.02
N MET A 203 20.49 -0.77 -9.92
CA MET A 203 20.71 -1.36 -8.59
C MET A 203 20.38 -2.86 -8.58
N TYR A 204 19.28 -3.25 -9.22
CA TYR A 204 18.86 -4.64 -9.40
C TYR A 204 19.93 -5.48 -10.13
N GLU A 205 20.47 -5.00 -11.25
CA GLU A 205 21.50 -5.74 -11.98
C GLU A 205 22.82 -5.85 -11.20
N ILE A 206 23.22 -4.79 -10.46
CA ILE A 206 24.40 -4.87 -9.59
C ILE A 206 24.14 -5.85 -8.42
N ARG A 207 22.95 -5.81 -7.81
CA ARG A 207 22.57 -6.73 -6.72
C ARG A 207 22.63 -8.18 -7.19
N LEU A 208 22.03 -8.52 -8.34
CA LEU A 208 22.10 -9.88 -8.89
C LEU A 208 23.53 -10.32 -9.19
N ALA A 209 24.39 -9.40 -9.64
CA ALA A 209 25.80 -9.70 -9.86
C ALA A 209 26.53 -10.00 -8.53
N LEU A 210 26.24 -9.26 -7.46
CA LEU A 210 26.75 -9.55 -6.11
C LEU A 210 26.26 -10.90 -5.58
N GLU A 211 24.97 -11.23 -5.73
CA GLU A 211 24.40 -12.53 -5.34
C GLU A 211 25.07 -13.70 -6.06
N SER A 212 25.52 -13.46 -7.30
CA SER A 212 26.24 -14.43 -8.12
C SER A 212 27.76 -14.42 -7.90
N ASN A 213 28.27 -13.68 -6.91
CA ASN A 213 29.70 -13.49 -6.62
C ASN A 213 30.52 -13.00 -7.82
N LEU A 214 29.94 -12.12 -8.66
CA LEU A 214 30.61 -11.56 -9.84
C LEU A 214 31.31 -10.24 -9.50
N ASP A 215 32.31 -9.87 -10.31
CA ASP A 215 32.98 -8.58 -10.21
C ASP A 215 32.08 -7.43 -10.70
N VAL A 216 31.48 -6.73 -9.75
CA VAL A 216 30.55 -5.63 -10.01
C VAL A 216 31.22 -4.32 -10.40
N ASP A 217 32.54 -4.19 -10.24
CA ASP A 217 33.24 -2.97 -10.61
C ASP A 217 33.13 -2.71 -12.13
N LEU A 218 33.03 -3.78 -12.95
CA LEU A 218 32.81 -3.67 -14.39
C LEU A 218 31.42 -3.13 -14.75
N LEU A 219 30.43 -3.39 -13.90
CA LEU A 219 29.07 -2.88 -14.07
C LEU A 219 28.96 -1.43 -13.57
N ALA A 220 29.52 -1.13 -12.40
CA ALA A 220 29.35 0.15 -11.71
C ALA A 220 30.21 1.29 -12.28
N LYS A 221 31.34 0.99 -12.93
CA LYS A 221 32.25 2.02 -13.46
C LYS A 221 31.80 2.61 -14.80
N GLY A 222 31.03 1.88 -15.59
CA GLY A 222 30.55 2.39 -16.87
C GLY A 222 29.23 3.13 -16.73
N ARG A 223 29.03 4.15 -17.56
CA ARG A 223 27.73 4.83 -17.73
C ARG A 223 26.76 3.95 -18.52
N TYR A 224 26.56 2.72 -18.07
CA TYR A 224 25.71 1.72 -18.69
C TYR A 224 24.28 1.85 -18.19
N ASN A 225 23.29 1.76 -19.07
CA ASN A 225 21.90 1.57 -18.64
C ASN A 225 21.67 0.13 -18.16
N ALA A 226 20.55 -0.12 -17.48
CA ALA A 226 20.25 -1.44 -16.90
C ALA A 226 20.26 -2.59 -17.92
N LYS A 227 19.84 -2.38 -19.17
CA LYS A 227 19.88 -3.42 -20.20
C LYS A 227 21.31 -3.76 -20.62
N GLN A 228 22.19 -2.77 -20.73
CA GLN A 228 23.62 -3.00 -20.98
C GLN A 228 24.26 -3.73 -19.79
N MET A 229 23.97 -3.31 -18.56
CA MET A 229 24.43 -3.96 -17.32
C MET A 229 24.01 -5.43 -17.26
N ARG A 230 22.78 -5.74 -17.67
CA ARG A 230 22.29 -7.12 -17.80
C ARG A 230 23.15 -7.95 -18.74
N GLU A 231 23.47 -7.46 -19.93
CA GLU A 231 24.32 -8.21 -20.87
C GLU A 231 25.77 -8.38 -20.37
N ILE A 232 26.29 -7.40 -19.61
CA ILE A 232 27.59 -7.55 -18.94
C ILE A 232 27.49 -8.65 -17.88
N ARG A 233 26.46 -8.61 -17.02
CA ARG A 233 26.23 -9.63 -15.97
C ARG A 233 26.11 -11.03 -16.57
N LEU A 234 25.29 -11.18 -17.62
CA LEU A 234 25.12 -12.46 -18.31
C LEU A 234 26.44 -12.95 -18.91
N GLY A 235 27.23 -12.08 -19.53
CA GLY A 235 28.53 -12.49 -20.07
C GLY A 235 29.52 -12.94 -18.99
N LEU A 236 29.51 -12.29 -17.82
CA LEU A 236 30.29 -12.73 -16.66
C LEU A 236 29.84 -14.09 -16.15
N MET A 237 28.52 -14.36 -16.09
CA MET A 237 27.96 -15.67 -15.73
C MET A 237 28.34 -16.75 -16.73
N ASP A 238 28.29 -16.43 -18.02
CA ASP A 238 28.65 -17.31 -19.14
C ASP A 238 30.18 -17.50 -19.28
N LYS A 239 30.97 -16.75 -18.50
CA LYS A 239 32.45 -16.74 -18.52
C LYS A 239 33.05 -16.35 -19.87
N VAL A 240 32.35 -15.53 -20.65
CA VAL A 240 32.91 -14.94 -21.89
C VAL A 240 33.76 -13.71 -21.56
N ASP A 241 34.65 -13.32 -22.47
CA ASP A 241 35.49 -12.13 -22.29
C ASP A 241 34.70 -10.83 -22.49
N VAL A 242 34.04 -10.38 -21.43
CA VAL A 242 33.19 -9.19 -21.47
C VAL A 242 33.93 -7.91 -21.87
N LYS A 243 35.26 -7.87 -21.66
CA LYS A 243 36.08 -6.68 -21.96
C LYS A 243 36.01 -6.29 -23.44
N GLN A 244 35.73 -7.24 -24.32
CA GLN A 244 35.60 -6.98 -25.75
C GLN A 244 34.42 -6.06 -26.07
N TYR A 245 33.36 -6.06 -25.25
CA TYR A 245 32.15 -5.27 -25.51
C TYR A 245 31.77 -4.30 -24.40
N LEU A 246 32.69 -3.98 -23.47
CA LEU A 246 32.49 -2.96 -22.42
C LEU A 246 32.51 -1.53 -22.97
N SER A 247 31.51 -1.15 -23.76
CA SER A 247 31.40 0.19 -24.33
C SER A 247 30.00 0.77 -24.15
N SER A 248 29.90 1.93 -23.49
CA SER A 248 28.62 2.61 -23.29
C SER A 248 28.01 3.12 -24.61
N LYS A 249 28.78 3.12 -25.70
CA LYS A 249 28.32 3.46 -27.06
C LYS A 249 27.56 2.31 -27.74
N LEU A 250 27.81 1.07 -27.31
CA LEU A 250 27.09 -0.09 -27.85
C LEU A 250 25.70 -0.15 -27.24
N SER A 251 24.67 -0.32 -28.07
CA SER A 251 23.33 -0.65 -27.57
C SER A 251 23.33 -2.01 -26.86
N TRP A 252 22.36 -2.22 -25.96
CA TRP A 252 22.18 -3.52 -25.31
C TRP A 252 22.02 -4.66 -26.33
N LEU A 253 21.41 -4.40 -27.50
CA LEU A 253 21.24 -5.39 -28.56
C LEU A 253 22.58 -5.75 -29.22
N GLN A 254 23.45 -4.77 -29.45
CA GLN A 254 24.80 -5.05 -29.95
C GLN A 254 25.61 -5.86 -28.93
N MET A 255 25.55 -5.50 -27.64
CA MET A 255 26.20 -6.26 -26.58
C MET A 255 25.65 -7.69 -26.49
N TYR A 256 24.34 -7.87 -26.64
CA TYR A 256 23.70 -9.19 -26.73
C TYR A 256 24.26 -10.00 -27.89
N ILE A 257 24.32 -9.43 -29.10
CA ILE A 257 24.84 -10.13 -30.29
C ILE A 257 26.29 -10.54 -30.07
N ILE A 258 27.14 -9.61 -29.61
CA ILE A 258 28.56 -9.88 -29.37
C ILE A 258 28.74 -10.95 -28.28
N ARG A 259 27.97 -10.90 -27.19
CA ARG A 259 27.98 -11.94 -26.13
C ARG A 259 27.67 -13.32 -26.69
N ASN A 260 26.65 -13.45 -27.54
CA ASN A 260 26.29 -14.75 -28.15
C ASN A 260 27.37 -15.25 -29.13
N LEU A 261 27.95 -14.35 -29.94
CA LEU A 261 29.06 -14.73 -30.83
C LEU A 261 30.27 -15.23 -30.03
N LEU A 262 30.63 -14.55 -28.94
CA LEU A 262 31.69 -14.99 -28.03
C LEU A 262 31.36 -16.34 -27.37
N LEU A 263 30.10 -16.55 -26.98
CA LEU A 263 29.63 -17.80 -26.39
C LEU A 263 29.75 -18.99 -27.36
N ASP A 264 29.49 -18.73 -28.65
CA ASP A 264 29.65 -19.71 -29.73
C ASP A 264 31.12 -19.88 -30.18
N GLY A 265 32.05 -19.11 -29.61
CA GLY A 265 33.49 -19.20 -29.88
C GLY A 265 33.99 -18.41 -31.09
N TYR A 266 33.20 -17.46 -31.61
CA TYR A 266 33.62 -16.58 -32.69
C TYR A 266 34.53 -15.44 -32.18
N ASP A 267 35.52 -15.05 -32.98
CA ASP A 267 36.29 -13.83 -32.80
C ASP A 267 35.44 -12.62 -33.22
N VAL A 268 35.32 -11.63 -32.34
CA VAL A 268 34.48 -10.44 -32.54
C VAL A 268 35.30 -9.17 -32.76
N SER A 269 36.63 -9.26 -32.82
CA SER A 269 37.54 -8.13 -33.00
C SER A 269 37.29 -7.33 -34.29
N ASP A 270 36.76 -7.97 -35.34
CA ASP A 270 36.41 -7.32 -36.60
C ASP A 270 35.12 -6.46 -36.53
N PHE A 271 34.32 -6.57 -35.46
CA PHE A 271 33.02 -5.91 -35.32
C PHE A 271 33.01 -4.73 -34.33
N LEU A 272 34.14 -4.44 -33.67
CA LEU A 272 34.28 -3.51 -32.54
C LEU A 272 35.14 -2.28 -32.89
#